data_AF-A0A397ALY7-F1
#
_entry.id   AF-A0A397ALY7-F1
#
_cell.length_a   1.000
_cell.length_b   1.000
_cell.length_c   1.000
_cell.angle_alpha   90.00
_cell.angle_beta   90.00
_cell.angle_gamma   90.00
#
_symmetry.space_group_name_H-M   'P 1'
#
loop_
_entity.id
_entity.type
_entity.pdbx_description
1 polymer ?
#
loop_
_entity_poly.entity_id
_entity_poly.type
_entity_poly.pdbx_seq_one_letter_code
_entity_poly.pdbx_strand_id
1 'polypeptide(L)'
;MEAVVGTSKPEAKVKLIFSDSFRKSFGHATLYPLLRLLCPHLDRERTYKLKEKKIAMMYVDLLGLSPTSSDGKKLLHWTDPTIVTSRAVGDFAMVLQEVMQFRTVKPRADEAPLTVKDVNAMLDTLSGQDKDAQKTVFLHIVTHCSADEQKWLVRIIIKDMKIGLRHERVLQFIHPDAVCQELTNSMVRYVPQIQPFQVFTPMLAKRVTFGDCTKAMNGNDFYMEPKLDGERITCHLQQSSSSNTTQRHMQLFSRNGVNYSDKYGPCIEAYVQAQVRLSILSCSSTGLPLSARLTLLDRILKSVDHRVVRIEQTLVRSTMTAQERHDVVMADVDAKLAAGFEGLILKDATSHYMCGEVSRRSQKWIKLKPDYAGMTQHLDVLVLGGYYGEGQRRGGAVSHFLLGVLQHPIDPNHVPKDIPVVSFCKVGTGYSLEELDTLRVQLAPHWRPWEPISDKVLVVGVMSTVKKFAINY
;
A
#
# COMPACT_ATOMS: atom_id res chain seq x y z
N MET A 1 5.37 4.95 -23.39
CA MET A 1 4.41 4.68 -22.29
C MET A 1 2.95 4.96 -22.68
N GLU A 2 2.63 6.00 -23.46
CA GLU A 2 1.25 6.24 -23.95
C GLU A 2 0.58 5.02 -24.60
N ALA A 3 1.29 4.35 -25.51
CA ALA A 3 0.79 3.12 -26.16
C ALA A 3 0.41 2.01 -25.16
N VAL A 4 1.10 1.94 -24.02
CA VAL A 4 0.83 0.96 -22.95
C VAL A 4 -0.48 1.28 -22.25
N VAL A 5 -0.77 2.56 -22.00
CA VAL A 5 -2.03 3.00 -21.38
C VAL A 5 -3.21 2.74 -22.31
N GLY A 6 -3.06 3.03 -23.61
CA GLY A 6 -4.10 2.81 -24.62
C GLY A 6 -4.40 1.35 -24.93
N THR A 7 -3.52 0.42 -24.52
CA THR A 7 -3.72 -1.01 -24.73
C THR A 7 -4.56 -1.61 -23.61
N SER A 8 -5.58 -2.42 -23.89
CA SER A 8 -6.41 -3.04 -22.85
C SER A 8 -5.79 -4.31 -22.26
N LYS A 9 -5.24 -5.19 -23.12
CA LYS A 9 -4.73 -6.52 -22.75
C LYS A 9 -3.40 -6.43 -21.99
N PRO A 10 -3.29 -6.95 -20.75
CA PRO A 10 -2.06 -6.90 -19.96
C PRO A 10 -0.84 -7.53 -20.66
N GLU A 11 -1.03 -8.63 -21.40
CA GLU A 11 0.06 -9.31 -22.12
C GLU A 11 0.64 -8.43 -23.23
N ALA A 12 -0.22 -7.72 -23.96
CA ALA A 12 0.19 -6.81 -25.02
C ALA A 12 0.92 -5.60 -24.45
N LYS A 13 0.45 -5.06 -23.31
CA LYS A 13 1.13 -3.97 -22.60
C LYS A 13 2.59 -4.31 -22.26
N VAL A 14 2.84 -5.51 -21.75
CA VAL A 14 4.21 -5.91 -21.37
C VAL A 14 5.10 -6.11 -22.60
N LYS A 15 4.55 -6.65 -23.71
CA LYS A 15 5.28 -6.76 -24.98
C LYS A 15 5.63 -5.40 -25.61
N LEU A 16 4.81 -4.37 -25.37
CA LEU A 16 5.13 -3.00 -25.80
C LEU A 16 6.30 -2.40 -25.00
N ILE A 17 6.39 -2.70 -23.71
CA ILE A 17 7.48 -2.23 -22.85
C ILE A 17 8.77 -2.96 -23.19
N PHE A 18 8.71 -4.29 -23.29
CA PHE A 18 9.86 -5.16 -23.56
C PHE A 18 9.77 -5.73 -24.97
N SER A 19 9.73 -4.83 -25.96
CA SER A 19 9.69 -5.23 -27.37
C SER A 19 10.94 -6.02 -27.77
N ASP A 20 10.84 -6.86 -28.80
CA ASP A 20 11.99 -7.65 -29.25
C ASP A 20 13.16 -6.77 -29.69
N SER A 21 12.87 -5.60 -30.28
CA SER A 21 13.88 -4.60 -30.62
C SER A 21 14.58 -4.05 -29.37
N PHE A 22 13.82 -3.70 -28.33
CA PHE A 22 14.38 -3.24 -27.06
C PHE A 22 15.23 -4.33 -26.39
N ARG A 23 14.73 -5.56 -26.33
CA ARG A 23 15.46 -6.68 -25.72
C ARG A 23 16.77 -6.98 -26.47
N LYS A 24 16.77 -6.86 -27.80
CA LYS A 24 17.98 -7.02 -28.63
C LYS A 24 18.98 -5.88 -28.40
N SER A 25 18.52 -4.63 -28.31
CA SER A 25 19.42 -3.49 -28.08
C SER A 25 19.98 -3.46 -26.65
N PHE A 26 19.27 -4.08 -25.70
CA PHE A 26 19.67 -4.12 -24.29
C PHE A 26 20.80 -5.11 -23.97
N GLY A 27 20.94 -6.19 -24.76
CA GLY A 27 21.99 -7.18 -24.60
C GLY A 27 22.05 -7.80 -23.19
N HIS A 28 23.21 -7.67 -22.53
CA HIS A 28 23.48 -8.20 -21.18
C HIS A 28 23.42 -7.14 -20.06
N ALA A 29 22.99 -5.91 -20.36
CA ALA A 29 22.89 -4.87 -19.35
C ALA A 29 21.83 -5.20 -18.29
N THR A 30 21.89 -4.54 -17.13
CA THR A 30 20.91 -4.70 -16.05
C THR A 30 19.62 -3.93 -16.34
N LEU A 31 18.45 -4.60 -16.28
CA LEU A 31 17.13 -3.96 -16.41
C LEU A 31 16.77 -3.08 -15.20
N TYR A 32 17.57 -3.11 -14.12
CA TYR A 32 17.25 -2.43 -12.86
C TYR A 32 16.93 -0.93 -13.01
N PRO A 33 17.72 -0.12 -13.76
CA PRO A 33 17.44 1.31 -13.94
C PRO A 33 16.09 1.60 -14.60
N LEU A 34 15.61 0.71 -15.48
CA LEU A 34 14.29 0.83 -16.10
C LEU A 34 13.19 0.32 -15.15
N LEU A 35 13.42 -0.82 -14.48
CA LEU A 35 12.42 -1.45 -13.61
C LEU A 35 12.04 -0.56 -12.44
N ARG A 36 13.01 0.15 -11.85
CA ARG A 36 12.73 1.10 -10.76
C ARG A 36 11.91 2.32 -11.21
N LEU A 37 11.92 2.68 -12.50
CA LEU A 37 11.04 3.71 -13.06
C LEU A 37 9.66 3.16 -13.44
N LEU A 38 9.60 1.91 -13.92
CA LEU A 38 8.35 1.26 -14.32
C LEU A 38 7.51 0.80 -13.11
N CYS A 39 8.18 0.37 -12.05
CA CYS A 39 7.59 -0.08 -10.79
C CYS A 39 8.13 0.77 -9.61
N PRO A 40 7.88 2.09 -9.60
CA PRO A 40 8.48 3.01 -8.65
C PRO A 40 8.03 2.76 -7.20
N HIS A 41 6.89 2.11 -6.99
CA HIS A 41 6.41 1.66 -5.68
C HIS A 41 7.27 0.53 -5.08
N LEU A 42 8.07 -0.17 -5.89
CA LEU A 42 9.05 -1.16 -5.43
C LEU A 42 10.43 -0.56 -5.15
N ASP A 43 10.68 0.69 -5.58
CA ASP A 43 11.94 1.41 -5.31
C ASP A 43 11.99 1.77 -3.82
N ARG A 44 12.78 1.02 -3.05
CA ARG A 44 12.97 1.21 -1.60
C ARG A 44 14.12 2.16 -1.27
N GLU A 45 15.03 2.38 -2.22
CA GLU A 45 16.20 3.25 -2.02
C GLU A 45 15.79 4.72 -2.00
N ARG A 46 14.86 5.12 -2.89
CA ARG A 46 14.47 6.52 -3.04
C ARG A 46 13.18 6.87 -2.33
N THR A 47 13.22 7.89 -1.47
CA THR A 47 12.03 8.51 -0.87
C THR A 47 12.06 10.03 -1.09
N TYR A 48 11.09 10.56 -1.84
CA TYR A 48 11.10 11.97 -2.24
C TYR A 48 10.38 12.91 -1.25
N LYS A 49 9.44 12.38 -0.44
CA LYS A 49 8.48 13.18 0.37
C LYS A 49 7.77 14.28 -0.44
N LEU A 50 7.40 13.95 -1.67
CA LEU A 50 6.65 14.80 -2.59
C LEU A 50 5.29 14.17 -2.88
N LYS A 51 4.26 14.99 -2.82
CA LYS A 51 2.86 14.65 -3.16
C LYS A 51 2.30 15.74 -4.05
N GLU A 52 1.19 15.45 -4.70
CA GLU A 52 0.46 16.26 -5.67
C GLU A 52 0.39 17.72 -5.23
N LYS A 53 -0.04 17.99 -3.99
CA LYS A 53 -0.13 19.36 -3.44
C LYS A 53 1.21 20.10 -3.46
N LYS A 54 2.30 19.46 -3.01
CA LYS A 54 3.63 20.08 -2.95
C LYS A 54 4.22 20.27 -4.35
N ILE A 55 4.00 19.30 -5.25
CA ILE A 55 4.42 19.39 -6.65
C ILE A 55 3.64 20.52 -7.36
N ALA A 56 2.32 20.61 -7.17
CA ALA A 56 1.48 21.67 -7.73
C ALA A 56 1.96 23.07 -7.30
N MET A 57 2.21 23.27 -6.00
CA MET A 57 2.74 24.54 -5.50
C MET A 57 4.12 24.87 -6.12
N MET A 58 4.98 23.86 -6.30
CA MET A 58 6.29 24.05 -6.92
C MET A 58 6.18 24.43 -8.39
N TYR A 59 5.28 23.81 -9.15
CA TYR A 59 5.01 24.19 -10.54
C TYR A 59 4.42 25.59 -10.65
N VAL A 60 3.49 25.98 -9.77
CA VAL A 60 2.92 27.34 -9.73
C VAL A 60 4.02 28.38 -9.48
N ASP A 61 4.92 28.12 -8.52
CA ASP A 61 6.08 28.96 -8.21
C ASP A 61 7.05 29.07 -9.41
N LEU A 62 7.52 27.94 -9.94
CA LEU A 62 8.52 27.89 -11.02
C LEU A 62 8.01 28.47 -12.35
N LEU A 63 6.72 28.32 -12.64
CA LEU A 63 6.10 28.88 -13.84
C LEU A 63 5.68 30.35 -13.67
N GLY A 64 5.83 30.94 -12.48
CA GLY A 64 5.38 32.29 -12.18
C GLY A 64 3.85 32.46 -12.32
N LEU A 65 3.07 31.41 -12.05
CA LEU A 65 1.61 31.47 -12.17
C LEU A 65 1.01 32.11 -10.93
N SER A 66 0.00 32.96 -11.12
CA SER A 66 -0.86 33.36 -10.01
C SER A 66 -1.68 32.15 -9.53
N PRO A 67 -1.76 31.86 -8.21
CA PRO A 67 -2.61 30.79 -7.66
C PRO A 67 -4.10 30.92 -8.04
N THR A 68 -4.56 32.13 -8.37
CA THR A 68 -5.94 32.41 -8.76
C THR A 68 -6.18 32.37 -10.28
N SER A 69 -5.10 32.27 -11.08
CA SER A 69 -5.20 32.11 -12.52
C SER A 69 -5.88 30.78 -12.89
N SER A 70 -6.37 30.67 -14.13
CA SER A 70 -7.00 29.43 -14.63
C SER A 70 -6.09 28.21 -14.43
N ASP A 71 -4.82 28.29 -14.89
CA ASP A 71 -3.88 27.19 -14.77
C ASP A 71 -3.39 26.97 -13.33
N GLY A 72 -3.19 28.04 -12.56
CA GLY A 72 -2.87 27.93 -11.14
C GLY A 72 -3.94 27.18 -10.36
N LYS A 73 -5.22 27.51 -10.59
CA LYS A 73 -6.37 26.81 -10.02
C LYS A 73 -6.43 25.36 -10.46
N LYS A 74 -6.21 25.05 -11.75
CA LYS A 74 -6.20 23.67 -12.26
C LYS A 74 -5.16 22.81 -11.53
N LEU A 75 -3.93 23.30 -11.37
CA LEU A 75 -2.88 22.55 -10.67
C LEU A 75 -3.18 22.36 -9.18
N LEU A 76 -3.64 23.42 -8.51
CA LEU A 76 -3.90 23.38 -7.06
C LEU A 76 -5.20 22.64 -6.69
N HIS A 77 -6.16 22.56 -7.61
CA HIS A 77 -7.48 21.97 -7.41
C HIS A 77 -7.84 20.95 -8.49
N TRP A 78 -6.86 20.12 -8.87
CA TRP A 78 -6.94 19.14 -9.96
C TRP A 78 -8.04 18.08 -9.84
N THR A 79 -8.64 17.90 -8.66
CA THR A 79 -9.76 16.98 -8.43
C THR A 79 -11.14 17.63 -8.62
N ASP A 80 -11.20 18.96 -8.75
CA ASP A 80 -12.46 19.72 -8.77
C ASP A 80 -13.03 19.81 -10.20
N PRO A 81 -14.18 19.19 -10.51
CA PRO A 81 -14.81 19.21 -11.83
C PRO A 81 -15.32 20.59 -12.25
N THR A 82 -15.49 21.54 -11.32
CA THR A 82 -15.86 22.92 -11.65
C THR A 82 -14.67 23.73 -12.18
N ILE A 83 -13.44 23.27 -11.91
CA ILE A 83 -12.19 23.92 -12.34
C ILE A 83 -11.55 23.13 -13.49
N VAL A 84 -11.46 21.81 -13.35
CA VAL A 84 -10.96 20.91 -14.38
C VAL A 84 -12.15 20.23 -15.03
N THR A 85 -12.56 20.73 -16.19
CA THR A 85 -13.70 20.20 -16.95
C THR A 85 -13.29 19.13 -17.96
N SER A 86 -11.99 18.91 -18.14
CA SER A 86 -11.44 17.89 -19.03
C SER A 86 -11.48 16.49 -18.40
N ARG A 87 -11.17 15.47 -19.20
CA ARG A 87 -11.03 14.09 -18.72
C ARG A 87 -9.87 13.89 -17.74
N ALA A 88 -9.01 14.89 -17.56
CA ALA A 88 -7.91 14.85 -16.60
C ALA A 88 -8.35 15.07 -15.15
N VAL A 89 -9.60 15.47 -14.88
CA VAL A 89 -10.09 15.70 -13.52
C VAL A 89 -9.87 14.48 -12.63
N GLY A 90 -9.25 14.69 -11.47
CA GLY A 90 -8.87 13.60 -10.58
C GLY A 90 -7.66 12.78 -11.08
N ASP A 91 -6.87 13.26 -12.04
CA ASP A 91 -5.52 12.75 -12.31
C ASP A 91 -4.50 13.90 -12.44
N PHE A 92 -3.81 14.23 -11.35
CA PHE A 92 -2.88 15.35 -11.27
C PHE A 92 -1.85 15.38 -12.41
N ALA A 93 -1.28 14.21 -12.77
CA ALA A 93 -0.28 14.13 -13.82
C ALA A 93 -0.85 14.47 -15.21
N MET A 94 -2.12 14.14 -15.48
CA MET A 94 -2.79 14.53 -16.72
C MET A 94 -3.15 16.03 -16.71
N VAL A 95 -3.61 16.57 -15.57
CA VAL A 95 -3.88 18.01 -15.45
C VAL A 95 -2.60 18.82 -15.67
N LEU A 96 -1.49 18.35 -15.12
CA LEU A 96 -0.18 18.94 -15.35
C LEU A 96 0.20 18.91 -16.83
N GLN A 97 0.01 17.76 -17.51
CA GLN A 97 0.26 17.64 -18.95
C GLN A 97 -0.54 18.68 -19.75
N GLU A 98 -1.83 18.86 -19.46
CA GLU A 98 -2.70 19.83 -20.14
C GLU A 98 -2.21 21.27 -19.94
N VAL A 99 -1.80 21.63 -18.73
CA VAL A 99 -1.23 22.96 -18.44
C VAL A 99 0.11 23.16 -19.14
N MET A 100 0.95 22.11 -19.19
CA MET A 100 2.29 22.19 -19.77
C MET A 100 2.30 22.13 -21.30
N GLN A 101 1.28 21.57 -21.94
CA GLN A 101 1.21 21.41 -23.40
C GLN A 101 1.42 22.74 -24.15
N PHE A 102 0.99 23.86 -23.58
CA PHE A 102 1.12 25.20 -24.17
C PHE A 102 2.32 26.00 -23.62
N ARG A 103 3.09 25.42 -22.70
CA ARG A 103 4.18 26.09 -21.97
C ARG A 103 5.54 25.44 -22.20
N THR A 104 5.57 24.21 -22.72
CA THR A 104 6.81 23.50 -23.00
C THR A 104 7.55 24.12 -24.15
N VAL A 105 8.82 24.44 -23.91
CA VAL A 105 9.76 24.80 -24.96
C VAL A 105 10.08 23.51 -25.72
N LYS A 106 10.02 23.54 -27.07
CA LYS A 106 10.51 22.41 -27.86
C LYS A 106 12.01 22.26 -27.58
N PRO A 107 12.51 21.05 -27.31
CA PRO A 107 13.94 20.81 -27.19
C PRO A 107 14.65 21.39 -28.41
N ARG A 108 15.80 22.04 -28.20
CA ARG A 108 16.59 22.51 -29.33
C ARG A 108 17.05 21.30 -30.15
N ALA A 109 17.16 21.44 -31.47
CA ALA A 109 17.45 20.31 -32.35
C ALA A 109 18.81 19.63 -32.06
N ASP A 110 19.72 20.34 -31.38
CA ASP A 110 21.05 19.93 -30.94
C ASP A 110 21.06 19.29 -29.53
N GLU A 111 19.96 19.35 -28.79
CA GLU A 111 19.89 18.86 -27.42
C GLU A 111 19.52 17.37 -27.39
N ALA A 112 20.41 16.56 -26.80
CA ALA A 112 20.19 15.12 -26.71
C ALA A 112 18.99 14.81 -25.80
N PRO A 113 18.13 13.83 -26.16
CA PRO A 113 17.01 13.45 -25.33
C PRO A 113 17.49 12.83 -24.02
N LEU A 114 16.72 13.02 -22.94
CA LEU A 114 17.02 12.45 -21.63
C LEU A 114 17.07 10.92 -21.69
N THR A 115 18.17 10.36 -21.20
CA THR A 115 18.31 8.90 -21.09
C THR A 115 17.71 8.40 -19.78
N VAL A 116 17.46 7.09 -19.68
CA VAL A 116 17.05 6.44 -18.43
C VAL A 116 18.08 6.67 -17.31
N LYS A 117 19.37 6.81 -17.66
CA LYS A 117 20.44 7.10 -16.70
C LYS A 117 20.29 8.52 -16.15
N ASP A 118 20.04 9.51 -17.02
CA ASP A 118 19.87 10.91 -16.61
C ASP A 118 18.64 11.09 -15.73
N VAL A 119 17.53 10.43 -16.10
CA VAL A 119 16.31 10.41 -15.29
C VAL A 119 16.58 9.82 -13.91
N ASN A 120 17.31 8.72 -13.80
CA ASN A 120 17.65 8.16 -12.50
C ASN A 120 18.55 9.09 -11.69
N ALA A 121 19.56 9.73 -12.29
CA ALA A 121 20.41 10.68 -11.59
C ALA A 121 19.63 11.88 -11.03
N MET A 122 18.67 12.43 -11.80
CA MET A 122 17.78 13.49 -11.31
C MET A 122 16.94 13.03 -10.11
N LEU A 123 16.39 11.82 -10.18
CA LEU A 123 15.60 11.25 -9.09
C LEU A 123 16.46 10.94 -7.86
N ASP A 124 17.72 10.51 -8.04
CA ASP A 124 18.65 10.29 -6.94
C ASP A 124 18.90 11.62 -6.19
N THR A 125 19.13 12.72 -6.91
CA THR A 125 19.22 14.07 -6.34
C THR A 125 17.94 14.47 -5.59
N LEU A 126 16.76 14.23 -6.17
CA LEU A 126 15.48 14.50 -5.50
C LEU A 126 15.28 13.70 -4.21
N SER A 127 15.84 12.49 -4.15
CA SER A 127 15.72 11.60 -3.00
C SER A 127 16.50 12.08 -1.77
N GLY A 128 17.48 12.96 -1.96
CA GLY A 128 18.19 13.64 -0.87
C GLY A 128 17.33 14.58 -0.03
N GLN A 129 16.12 14.91 -0.50
CA GLN A 129 15.12 15.75 0.20
C GLN A 129 15.56 17.18 0.53
N ASP A 130 16.69 17.64 -0.03
CA ASP A 130 17.11 19.03 0.05
C ASP A 130 16.18 19.94 -0.78
N LYS A 131 15.78 21.09 -0.22
CA LYS A 131 14.76 21.94 -0.85
C LYS A 131 15.27 22.64 -2.11
N ASP A 132 16.51 23.08 -2.10
CA ASP A 132 17.11 23.84 -3.21
C ASP A 132 17.49 22.90 -4.35
N ALA A 133 18.00 21.71 -4.03
CA ALA A 133 18.18 20.63 -4.98
C ALA A 133 16.83 20.21 -5.60
N GLN A 134 15.76 20.11 -4.79
CA GLN A 134 14.41 19.84 -5.30
C GLN A 134 13.97 20.91 -6.31
N LYS A 135 14.06 22.19 -5.95
CA LYS A 135 13.72 23.29 -6.88
C LYS A 135 14.56 23.24 -8.15
N THR A 136 15.86 22.99 -8.03
CA THR A 136 16.79 22.89 -9.18
C THR A 136 16.41 21.76 -10.14
N VAL A 137 16.10 20.57 -9.61
CA VAL A 137 15.67 19.44 -10.46
C VAL A 137 14.33 19.74 -11.12
N PHE A 138 13.34 20.29 -10.40
CA PHE A 138 12.06 20.63 -11.02
C PHE A 138 12.17 21.76 -12.04
N LEU A 139 13.06 22.75 -11.82
CA LEU A 139 13.36 23.75 -12.82
C LEU A 139 13.92 23.10 -14.09
N HIS A 140 14.89 22.20 -13.95
CA HIS A 140 15.46 21.45 -15.08
C HIS A 140 14.37 20.64 -15.82
N ILE A 141 13.46 19.99 -15.09
CA ILE A 141 12.33 19.25 -15.67
C ILE A 141 11.40 20.20 -16.45
N VAL A 142 11.05 21.35 -15.87
CA VAL A 142 10.16 22.33 -16.51
C VAL A 142 10.77 22.89 -17.81
N THR A 143 12.09 23.10 -17.85
CA THR A 143 12.75 23.73 -18.99
C THR A 143 13.19 22.76 -20.09
N HIS A 144 13.49 21.49 -19.77
CA HIS A 144 14.08 20.54 -20.73
C HIS A 144 13.21 19.31 -21.03
N CYS A 145 12.11 19.08 -20.29
CA CYS A 145 11.20 17.96 -20.55
C CYS A 145 9.93 18.42 -21.28
N SER A 146 9.47 17.62 -22.25
CA SER A 146 8.15 17.77 -22.87
C SER A 146 7.01 17.54 -21.87
N ALA A 147 5.80 18.00 -22.19
CA ALA A 147 4.63 17.84 -21.32
C ALA A 147 4.35 16.36 -20.99
N ASP A 148 4.60 15.47 -21.94
CA ASP A 148 4.46 14.02 -21.76
C ASP A 148 5.52 13.45 -20.82
N GLU A 149 6.78 13.85 -20.96
CA GLU A 149 7.84 13.42 -20.04
C GLU A 149 7.57 13.90 -18.62
N GLN A 150 7.13 15.14 -18.45
CA GLN A 150 6.78 15.70 -17.14
C GLN A 150 5.64 14.91 -16.47
N LYS A 151 4.60 14.54 -17.22
CA LYS A 151 3.53 13.65 -16.74
C LYS A 151 4.08 12.33 -16.21
N TRP A 152 4.98 11.69 -16.96
CA TRP A 152 5.56 10.41 -16.56
C TRP A 152 6.53 10.54 -15.37
N LEU A 153 7.36 11.58 -15.34
CA LEU A 153 8.26 11.87 -14.23
C LEU A 153 7.49 12.11 -12.93
N VAL A 154 6.42 12.90 -12.98
CA VAL A 154 5.57 13.14 -11.80
C VAL A 154 4.90 11.85 -11.31
N ARG A 155 4.45 10.98 -12.22
CA ARG A 155 3.94 9.63 -11.86
C ARG A 155 5.00 8.76 -11.18
N ILE A 156 6.26 8.83 -11.63
CA ILE A 156 7.40 8.14 -11.00
C ILE A 156 7.66 8.70 -9.60
N ILE A 157 7.68 10.03 -9.45
CA ILE A 157 7.93 10.71 -8.17
C ILE A 157 6.82 10.42 -7.15
N ILE A 158 5.55 10.44 -7.58
CA ILE A 158 4.39 10.09 -6.73
C ILE A 158 4.35 8.59 -6.43
N LYS A 159 5.07 7.78 -7.22
CA LYS A 159 5.09 6.31 -7.21
C LYS A 159 3.77 5.66 -7.62
N ASP A 160 3.04 6.29 -8.55
CA ASP A 160 1.83 5.74 -9.15
C ASP A 160 1.83 5.95 -10.67
N MET A 161 2.21 4.90 -11.40
CA MET A 161 2.33 4.94 -12.87
C MET A 161 0.99 4.92 -13.61
N LYS A 162 -0.10 4.48 -12.97
CA LYS A 162 -1.45 4.36 -13.58
C LYS A 162 -1.50 3.69 -14.97
N ILE A 163 -0.54 2.80 -15.27
CA ILE A 163 -0.46 2.10 -16.57
C ILE A 163 -1.35 0.86 -16.66
N GLY A 164 -2.09 0.53 -15.59
CA GLY A 164 -2.95 -0.64 -15.53
C GLY A 164 -2.20 -1.96 -15.71
N LEU A 165 -0.95 -2.02 -15.22
CA LEU A 165 -0.14 -3.23 -15.12
C LEU A 165 0.23 -3.46 -13.66
N ARG A 166 0.07 -4.70 -13.21
CA ARG A 166 0.57 -5.14 -11.91
C ARG A 166 2.05 -5.47 -12.01
N HIS A 167 2.83 -5.09 -11.00
CA HIS A 167 4.28 -5.31 -11.00
C HIS A 167 4.65 -6.80 -11.07
N GLU A 168 3.85 -7.69 -10.48
CA GLU A 168 4.07 -9.13 -10.55
C GLU A 168 4.06 -9.63 -12.00
N ARG A 169 3.23 -9.04 -12.86
CA ARG A 169 3.17 -9.39 -14.29
C ARG A 169 4.39 -8.89 -15.06
N VAL A 170 4.91 -7.72 -14.68
CA VAL A 170 6.17 -7.19 -15.22
C VAL A 170 7.32 -8.13 -14.85
N LEU A 171 7.43 -8.50 -13.57
CA LEU A 171 8.47 -9.40 -13.08
C LEU A 171 8.38 -10.79 -13.71
N GLN A 172 7.19 -11.40 -13.74
CA GLN A 172 6.95 -12.71 -14.34
C GLN A 172 7.29 -12.77 -15.83
N PHE A 173 7.12 -11.67 -16.56
CA PHE A 173 7.49 -11.60 -17.96
C PHE A 173 9.00 -11.58 -18.17
N ILE A 174 9.74 -10.93 -17.28
CA ILE A 174 11.20 -10.89 -17.32
C ILE A 174 11.76 -12.26 -16.93
N HIS A 175 11.24 -12.83 -15.84
CA HIS A 175 11.62 -14.14 -15.37
C HIS A 175 10.49 -14.80 -14.58
N PRO A 176 10.19 -16.11 -14.78
CA PRO A 176 9.18 -16.84 -14.01
C PRO A 176 9.36 -16.73 -12.48
N ASP A 177 10.62 -16.69 -12.03
CA ASP A 177 11.02 -16.62 -10.61
C ASP A 177 11.50 -15.22 -10.16
N ALA A 178 11.27 -14.14 -10.91
CA ALA A 178 11.74 -12.80 -10.52
C ALA A 178 11.10 -12.32 -9.21
N VAL A 179 11.88 -12.30 -8.12
CA VAL A 179 11.42 -11.81 -6.80
C VAL A 179 12.02 -10.46 -6.42
N CYS A 180 13.26 -10.13 -6.83
CA CYS A 180 13.84 -8.76 -6.72
C CYS A 180 15.31 -8.64 -7.15
N GLN A 181 15.97 -9.71 -7.63
CA GLN A 181 17.34 -9.66 -8.15
C GLN A 181 17.38 -10.14 -9.61
N GLU A 182 18.37 -9.64 -10.34
CA GLU A 182 18.58 -9.78 -11.78
C GLU A 182 18.61 -11.23 -12.23
N LEU A 183 17.43 -11.80 -12.44
CA LEU A 183 17.26 -13.03 -13.19
C LEU A 183 17.17 -12.64 -14.67
N THR A 184 18.32 -12.41 -15.29
CA THR A 184 18.44 -12.07 -16.71
C THR A 184 18.28 -13.30 -17.62
N ASN A 185 18.44 -14.51 -17.07
CA ASN A 185 18.35 -15.76 -17.83
C ASN A 185 17.12 -16.59 -17.42
N SER A 186 16.07 -16.58 -18.26
CA SER A 186 14.82 -17.34 -18.05
C SER A 186 14.96 -18.87 -18.04
N MET A 187 16.12 -19.39 -18.44
CA MET A 187 16.43 -20.82 -18.42
C MET A 187 16.95 -21.30 -17.06
N VAL A 188 17.34 -20.40 -16.15
CA VAL A 188 17.83 -20.76 -14.81
C VAL A 188 16.69 -20.63 -13.80
N ARG A 189 16.22 -21.75 -13.26
CA ARG A 189 15.25 -21.73 -12.16
C ARG A 189 15.94 -21.35 -10.85
N TYR A 190 15.44 -20.32 -10.19
CA TYR A 190 15.99 -19.86 -8.91
C TYR A 190 15.04 -20.22 -7.78
N VAL A 191 15.56 -20.89 -6.74
CA VAL A 191 14.85 -21.09 -5.48
C VAL A 191 15.35 -20.02 -4.51
N PRO A 192 14.59 -18.95 -4.24
CA PRO A 192 15.04 -17.89 -3.34
C PRO A 192 15.23 -18.45 -1.94
N GLN A 193 16.47 -18.47 -1.47
CA GLN A 193 16.75 -18.69 -0.06
C GLN A 193 16.76 -17.36 0.67
N ILE A 194 15.95 -17.25 1.73
CA ILE A 194 15.92 -16.06 2.57
C ILE A 194 17.27 -15.99 3.31
N GLN A 195 17.99 -14.89 3.08
CA GLN A 195 19.26 -14.62 3.76
C GLN A 195 19.06 -13.63 4.91
N PRO A 196 19.93 -13.66 5.95
CA PRO A 196 19.99 -12.59 6.94
C PRO A 196 20.13 -11.21 6.28
N PHE A 197 19.45 -10.20 6.85
CA PHE A 197 19.35 -8.82 6.34
C PHE A 197 18.75 -8.64 4.94
N GLN A 198 18.33 -9.72 4.26
CA GLN A 198 17.57 -9.62 3.03
C GLN A 198 16.10 -9.34 3.33
N VAL A 199 15.61 -8.21 2.84
CA VAL A 199 14.21 -7.81 3.07
C VAL A 199 13.27 -8.56 2.11
N PHE A 200 12.38 -9.39 2.66
CA PHE A 200 11.38 -10.13 1.90
C PHE A 200 9.95 -9.75 2.31
N THR A 201 8.98 -9.96 1.42
CA THR A 201 7.56 -9.78 1.73
C THR A 201 7.06 -10.97 2.54
N PRO A 202 6.56 -10.80 3.77
CA PRO A 202 6.14 -11.91 4.63
C PRO A 202 5.01 -12.74 4.02
N MET A 203 4.86 -13.98 4.52
CA MET A 203 3.70 -14.83 4.23
C MET A 203 2.39 -14.16 4.68
N LEU A 204 1.37 -14.24 3.83
CA LEU A 204 0.10 -13.53 3.96
C LEU A 204 -1.05 -14.53 4.14
N ALA A 205 -2.01 -14.19 5.00
CA ALA A 205 -3.23 -14.98 5.18
C ALA A 205 -4.36 -14.55 4.23
N LYS A 206 -5.08 -15.53 3.66
CA LYS A 206 -6.31 -15.28 2.92
C LYS A 206 -7.49 -15.12 3.88
N ARG A 207 -8.38 -14.19 3.58
CA ARG A 207 -9.62 -14.07 4.33
C ARG A 207 -10.60 -15.16 3.89
N VAL A 208 -11.22 -15.84 4.85
CA VAL A 208 -12.22 -16.89 4.63
C VAL A 208 -13.40 -16.67 5.59
N THR A 209 -14.59 -17.10 5.19
CA THR A 209 -15.81 -17.09 6.01
C THR A 209 -15.78 -18.22 7.03
N PHE A 210 -16.56 -18.11 8.11
CA PHE A 210 -16.63 -19.13 9.15
C PHE A 210 -17.16 -20.48 8.63
N GLY A 211 -18.13 -20.48 7.70
CA GLY A 211 -18.67 -21.71 7.11
C GLY A 211 -17.67 -22.52 6.27
N ASP A 212 -16.65 -21.86 5.70
CA ASP A 212 -15.69 -22.50 4.78
C ASP A 212 -14.30 -22.71 5.41
N CYS A 213 -14.10 -22.35 6.67
CA CYS A 213 -12.77 -22.30 7.29
C CYS A 213 -12.11 -23.69 7.39
N THR A 214 -12.87 -24.73 7.76
CA THR A 214 -12.38 -26.10 7.87
C THR A 214 -12.15 -26.74 6.51
N LYS A 215 -13.06 -26.51 5.56
CA LYS A 215 -12.93 -26.95 4.16
C LYS A 215 -11.67 -26.36 3.51
N ALA A 216 -11.37 -25.09 3.79
CA ALA A 216 -10.19 -24.40 3.25
C ALA A 216 -8.85 -25.00 3.74
N MET A 217 -8.84 -25.78 4.81
CA MET A 217 -7.66 -26.51 5.29
C MET A 217 -7.47 -27.88 4.61
N ASN A 218 -8.31 -28.22 3.63
CA ASN A 218 -8.22 -29.44 2.82
C ASN A 218 -8.12 -30.75 3.64
N GLY A 219 -8.75 -30.79 4.81
CA GLY A 219 -8.71 -31.97 5.68
C GLY A 219 -7.41 -32.13 6.49
N ASN A 220 -6.33 -31.42 6.15
CA ASN A 220 -5.04 -31.50 6.85
C ASN A 220 -5.11 -31.04 8.32
N ASP A 221 -4.16 -31.48 9.13
CA ASP A 221 -3.88 -30.87 10.44
C ASP A 221 -3.60 -29.37 10.29
N PHE A 222 -4.12 -28.56 11.21
CA PHE A 222 -3.85 -27.12 11.22
C PHE A 222 -3.67 -26.58 12.64
N TYR A 223 -2.90 -25.51 12.74
CA TYR A 223 -2.73 -24.74 13.98
C TYR A 223 -3.65 -23.53 13.96
N MET A 224 -4.26 -23.25 15.10
CA MET A 224 -4.99 -22.02 15.38
C MET A 224 -4.14 -21.13 16.27
N GLU A 225 -4.12 -19.83 16.00
CA GLU A 225 -3.46 -18.83 16.85
C GLU A 225 -4.26 -17.52 16.86
N PRO A 226 -4.21 -16.75 17.96
CA PRO A 226 -4.88 -15.46 18.02
C PRO A 226 -4.30 -14.50 16.96
N LYS A 227 -5.20 -13.78 16.28
CA LYS A 227 -4.80 -12.69 15.39
C LYS A 227 -4.50 -11.45 16.23
N LEU A 228 -3.21 -11.23 16.49
CA LEU A 228 -2.73 -10.05 17.20
C LEU A 228 -3.00 -8.78 16.38
N ASP A 229 -3.51 -7.74 17.05
CA ASP A 229 -3.64 -6.39 16.49
C ASP A 229 -2.38 -5.57 16.82
N GLY A 230 -1.40 -5.66 15.94
CA GLY A 230 -0.12 -4.99 16.12
C GLY A 230 0.67 -4.88 14.81
N GLU A 231 1.89 -4.38 14.90
CA GLU A 231 2.76 -4.20 13.75
C GLU A 231 3.56 -5.47 13.45
N ARG A 232 3.52 -5.93 12.20
CA ARG A 232 4.35 -7.05 11.76
C ARG A 232 5.81 -6.61 11.60
N ILE A 233 6.68 -7.17 12.44
CA ILE A 233 8.14 -6.99 12.36
C ILE A 233 8.80 -8.33 12.07
N THR A 234 9.74 -8.33 11.13
CA THR A 234 10.67 -9.43 10.87
C THR A 234 12.01 -9.09 11.51
N CYS A 235 12.46 -9.94 12.43
CA CYS A 235 13.77 -9.81 13.07
C CYS A 235 14.82 -10.62 12.31
N HIS A 236 15.88 -9.96 11.87
CA HIS A 236 17.07 -10.57 11.30
C HIS A 236 18.19 -10.49 12.33
N LEU A 237 18.83 -11.62 12.60
CA LEU A 237 19.98 -11.70 13.49
C LEU A 237 21.11 -12.42 12.75
N GLN A 238 22.28 -11.79 12.67
CA GLN A 238 23.48 -12.40 12.10
C GLN A 238 24.58 -12.37 13.15
N GLN A 239 25.36 -13.44 13.22
CA GLN A 239 26.54 -13.52 14.06
C GLN A 239 27.78 -13.53 13.17
N SER A 240 28.71 -12.62 13.44
CA SER A 240 30.04 -12.59 12.85
C SER A 240 31.07 -12.92 13.92
N SER A 241 31.97 -13.85 13.62
CA SER A 241 33.06 -14.25 14.51
C SER A 241 34.37 -13.77 13.90
N SER A 242 35.04 -12.82 14.54
CA SER A 242 36.46 -12.51 14.29
C SER A 242 37.31 -13.10 15.41
N SER A 243 38.63 -13.22 15.18
CA SER A 243 39.58 -14.08 15.91
C SER A 243 39.56 -14.04 17.44
N ASN A 244 38.93 -13.05 18.09
CA ASN A 244 38.67 -13.03 19.55
C ASN A 244 37.33 -12.36 19.95
N THR A 245 36.41 -12.08 19.03
CA THR A 245 35.15 -11.40 19.35
C THR A 245 33.99 -11.95 18.53
N THR A 246 32.92 -12.35 19.23
CA THR A 246 31.65 -12.71 18.60
C THR A 246 30.75 -11.48 18.62
N GLN A 247 30.49 -10.90 17.46
CA GLN A 247 29.55 -9.79 17.32
C GLN A 247 28.23 -10.28 16.74
N ARG A 248 27.12 -9.91 17.38
CA ARG A 248 25.77 -10.14 16.86
C ARG A 248 25.21 -8.81 16.35
N HIS A 249 24.67 -8.84 15.15
CA HIS A 249 24.02 -7.69 14.55
C HIS A 249 22.54 -8.02 14.33
N MET A 250 21.66 -7.11 14.76
CA MET A 250 20.21 -7.26 14.63
C MET A 250 19.64 -6.19 13.71
N GLN A 251 18.69 -6.57 12.85
CA GLN A 251 17.87 -5.62 12.10
C GLN A 251 16.39 -6.00 12.14
N LEU A 252 15.55 -4.99 12.22
CA LEU A 252 14.10 -5.13 12.34
C LEU A 252 13.44 -4.49 11.14
N PHE A 253 12.74 -5.28 10.33
CA PHE A 253 12.04 -4.78 9.15
C PHE A 253 10.53 -4.91 9.29
N SER A 254 9.80 -3.87 8.94
CA SER A 254 8.34 -3.93 8.83
C SER A 254 7.88 -4.83 7.69
N ARG A 255 6.58 -5.13 7.64
CA ARG A 255 5.92 -5.81 6.52
C ARG A 255 6.30 -5.30 5.14
N ASN A 256 6.49 -3.98 4.98
CA ASN A 256 6.79 -3.35 3.70
C ASN A 256 8.30 -3.17 3.46
N GLY A 257 9.14 -3.62 4.40
CA GLY A 257 10.59 -3.55 4.29
C GLY A 257 11.23 -2.27 4.80
N VAL A 258 10.49 -1.41 5.48
CA VAL A 258 11.05 -0.25 6.18
C VAL A 258 11.86 -0.75 7.38
N ASN A 259 13.07 -0.23 7.56
CA ASN A 259 13.94 -0.53 8.69
C ASN A 259 13.44 0.21 9.95
N TYR A 260 13.14 -0.55 11.00
CA TYR A 260 12.66 -0.09 12.30
C TYR A 260 13.67 -0.38 13.43
N SER A 261 14.90 -0.74 13.08
CA SER A 261 15.95 -1.11 14.05
C SER A 261 16.20 0.03 15.04
N ASP A 262 16.26 1.28 14.60
CA ASP A 262 16.47 2.43 15.49
C ASP A 262 15.31 2.64 16.47
N LYS A 263 14.08 2.32 16.05
CA LYS A 263 12.88 2.50 16.87
C LYS A 263 12.71 1.41 17.92
N TYR A 264 12.91 0.14 17.52
CA TYR A 264 12.59 -1.02 18.36
C TYR A 264 13.85 -1.73 18.90
N GLY A 265 15.01 -1.58 18.27
CA GLY A 265 16.27 -2.17 18.70
C GLY A 265 16.61 -1.88 20.16
N PRO A 266 16.61 -0.60 20.61
CA PRO A 266 16.97 -0.27 21.99
C PRO A 266 16.14 -0.99 23.06
N CYS A 267 14.88 -1.35 22.78
CA CYS A 267 13.99 -1.97 23.76
C CYS A 267 13.93 -3.50 23.67
N ILE A 268 14.31 -4.13 22.54
CA ILE A 268 14.18 -5.58 22.35
C ILE A 268 15.50 -6.31 22.12
N GLU A 269 16.56 -5.62 21.68
CA GLU A 269 17.80 -6.24 21.22
C GLU A 269 18.44 -7.13 22.27
N ALA A 270 18.60 -6.63 23.50
CA ALA A 270 19.19 -7.40 24.60
C ALA A 270 18.43 -8.71 24.87
N TYR A 271 17.09 -8.66 24.81
CA TYR A 271 16.24 -9.84 25.03
C TYR A 271 16.37 -10.84 23.87
N VAL A 272 16.33 -10.37 22.62
CA VAL A 272 16.48 -11.24 21.44
C VAL A 272 17.87 -11.88 21.44
N GLN A 273 18.92 -11.10 21.65
CA GLN A 273 20.30 -11.60 21.63
C GLN A 273 20.56 -12.63 22.73
N ALA A 274 20.02 -12.45 23.93
CA ALA A 274 20.17 -13.38 25.04
C ALA A 274 19.44 -14.71 24.82
N GLN A 275 18.28 -14.68 24.15
CA GLN A 275 17.42 -15.86 24.02
C GLN A 275 17.71 -16.67 22.74
N VAL A 276 18.04 -16.01 21.63
CA VAL A 276 18.18 -16.67 20.32
C VAL A 276 19.47 -17.47 20.24
N ARG A 277 19.32 -18.80 20.12
CA ARG A 277 20.42 -19.76 19.95
C ARG A 277 20.69 -20.04 18.47
N LEU A 278 21.49 -19.19 17.82
CA LEU A 278 21.84 -19.33 16.40
C LEU A 278 22.54 -20.64 16.04
N SER A 279 23.26 -21.27 16.98
CA SER A 279 23.94 -22.56 16.75
C SER A 279 22.99 -23.72 16.40
N ILE A 280 21.68 -23.56 16.66
CA ILE A 280 20.65 -24.55 16.34
C ILE A 280 20.21 -24.44 14.87
N LEU A 281 20.44 -23.30 14.21
CA LEU A 281 20.09 -23.06 12.82
C LEU A 281 21.29 -23.36 11.91
N SER A 282 21.31 -24.55 11.31
CA SER A 282 22.34 -24.93 10.33
C SER A 282 21.96 -24.61 8.88
N CYS A 283 20.67 -24.40 8.58
CA CYS A 283 20.18 -24.13 7.22
C CYS A 283 18.84 -23.37 7.22
N SER A 284 18.41 -22.92 6.03
CA SER A 284 17.10 -22.26 5.86
C SER A 284 15.95 -23.20 6.21
N SER A 285 15.10 -22.78 7.16
CA SER A 285 13.91 -23.54 7.55
C SER A 285 12.71 -23.30 6.63
N THR A 286 12.80 -22.44 5.60
CA THR A 286 11.63 -22.04 4.79
C THR A 286 10.97 -23.21 4.05
N GLY A 287 11.78 -24.19 3.64
CA GLY A 287 11.34 -25.44 3.01
C GLY A 287 10.88 -26.51 3.99
N LEU A 288 10.81 -26.25 5.29
CA LEU A 288 10.26 -27.18 6.28
C LEU A 288 8.75 -26.94 6.50
N PRO A 289 7.97 -28.00 6.77
CA PRO A 289 6.58 -27.88 7.21
C PRO A 289 6.44 -26.98 8.44
N LEU A 290 5.29 -26.32 8.59
CA LEU A 290 5.02 -25.45 9.74
C LEU A 290 5.26 -26.18 11.07
N SER A 291 4.78 -27.42 11.22
CA SER A 291 4.99 -28.22 12.44
C SER A 291 6.47 -28.31 12.83
N ALA A 292 7.35 -28.63 11.88
CA ALA A 292 8.80 -28.70 12.12
C ALA A 292 9.40 -27.32 12.46
N ARG A 293 8.92 -26.25 11.81
CA ARG A 293 9.36 -24.87 12.10
C ARG A 293 8.96 -24.40 13.50
N LEU A 294 7.79 -24.82 14.00
CA LEU A 294 7.36 -24.52 15.36
C LEU A 294 8.23 -25.24 16.39
N THR A 295 8.51 -26.53 16.18
CA THR A 295 9.45 -27.29 17.03
C THR A 295 10.86 -26.66 17.06
N LEU A 296 11.33 -26.15 15.91
CA LEU A 296 12.59 -25.40 15.86
C LEU A 296 12.50 -24.07 16.63
N LEU A 297 11.41 -23.33 16.48
CA LEU A 297 11.20 -22.06 17.19
C LEU A 297 11.27 -22.26 18.71
N ASP A 298 10.64 -23.31 19.23
CA ASP A 298 10.63 -23.61 20.67
C ASP A 298 12.03 -23.99 21.20
N ARG A 299 12.92 -24.51 20.33
CA ARG A 299 14.33 -24.77 20.66
C ARG A 299 15.20 -23.51 20.61
N ILE A 300 14.86 -22.57 19.73
CA ILE A 300 15.66 -21.37 19.44
C ILE A 300 15.32 -20.22 20.39
N LEU A 301 14.05 -20.11 20.78
CA LEU A 301 13.53 -18.98 21.54
C LEU A 301 12.92 -19.45 22.87
N LYS A 302 13.42 -18.92 23.98
CA LYS A 302 12.71 -19.03 25.27
C LYS A 302 11.88 -17.77 25.48
N SER A 303 10.60 -17.96 25.83
CA SER A 303 9.69 -16.85 26.12
C SER A 303 10.17 -16.05 27.33
N VAL A 304 10.17 -14.73 27.20
CA VAL A 304 10.34 -13.78 28.30
C VAL A 304 9.04 -13.00 28.38
N ASP A 305 8.38 -13.12 29.52
CA ASP A 305 7.06 -12.54 29.72
C ASP A 305 7.06 -11.03 29.46
N HIS A 306 5.98 -10.55 28.83
CA HIS A 306 5.78 -9.16 28.39
C HIS A 306 6.91 -8.53 27.53
N ARG A 307 7.87 -9.32 27.04
CA ARG A 307 8.97 -8.84 26.18
C ARG A 307 9.02 -9.58 24.86
N VAL A 308 9.25 -10.89 24.92
CA VAL A 308 9.34 -11.76 23.75
C VAL A 308 8.59 -13.04 24.08
N VAL A 309 7.33 -13.11 23.68
CA VAL A 309 6.45 -14.22 24.03
C VAL A 309 6.14 -15.04 22.77
N ARG A 310 6.28 -16.35 22.89
CA ARG A 310 5.81 -17.31 21.90
C ARG A 310 4.28 -17.28 21.85
N ILE A 311 3.72 -16.97 20.69
CA ILE A 311 2.26 -17.04 20.48
C ILE A 311 1.80 -18.48 20.71
N GLU A 312 0.82 -18.67 21.59
CA GLU A 312 0.23 -19.98 21.84
C GLU A 312 -0.52 -20.48 20.60
N GLN A 313 -0.39 -21.78 20.32
CA GLN A 313 -0.99 -22.42 19.16
C GLN A 313 -1.73 -23.68 19.56
N THR A 314 -2.97 -23.80 19.10
CA THR A 314 -3.81 -24.98 19.31
C THR A 314 -3.80 -25.84 18.07
N LEU A 315 -3.39 -27.10 18.17
CA LEU A 315 -3.43 -28.05 17.05
C LEU A 315 -4.82 -28.67 16.90
N VAL A 316 -5.39 -28.58 15.72
CA VAL A 316 -6.60 -29.30 15.31
C VAL A 316 -6.22 -30.41 14.35
N ARG A 317 -6.49 -31.65 14.74
CA ARG A 317 -6.09 -32.83 13.97
C ARG A 317 -7.09 -33.17 12.87
N SER A 318 -6.57 -33.74 11.79
CA SER A 318 -7.31 -34.29 10.67
C SER A 318 -8.15 -35.51 11.04
N THR A 319 -7.84 -36.18 12.16
CA THR A 319 -8.60 -37.33 12.69
C THR A 319 -9.97 -36.94 13.26
N MET A 320 -10.19 -35.66 13.56
CA MET A 320 -11.47 -35.14 14.05
C MET A 320 -12.47 -35.01 12.90
N THR A 321 -13.75 -35.20 13.18
CA THR A 321 -14.82 -35.02 12.19
C THR A 321 -14.92 -33.55 11.76
N ALA A 322 -15.52 -33.29 10.59
CA ALA A 322 -15.67 -31.93 10.09
C ALA A 322 -16.47 -31.02 11.05
N GLN A 323 -17.46 -31.59 11.74
CA GLN A 323 -18.28 -30.88 12.72
C GLN A 323 -17.47 -30.52 13.97
N GLU A 324 -16.80 -31.48 14.60
CA GLU A 324 -15.98 -31.22 15.79
C GLU A 324 -14.90 -30.16 15.52
N ARG A 325 -14.27 -30.21 14.33
CA ARG A 325 -13.27 -29.21 13.93
C ARG A 325 -13.87 -27.83 13.78
N HIS A 326 -15.09 -27.74 13.26
CA HIS A 326 -15.80 -26.48 13.13
C HIS A 326 -16.15 -25.92 14.51
N ASP A 327 -16.70 -26.76 15.39
CA ASP A 327 -17.10 -26.36 16.75
C ASP A 327 -15.90 -25.87 17.57
N VAL A 328 -14.76 -26.56 17.49
CA VAL A 328 -13.50 -26.13 18.14
C VAL A 328 -13.00 -24.80 17.59
N VAL A 329 -13.09 -24.59 16.27
CA VAL A 329 -12.71 -23.30 15.66
C VAL A 329 -13.62 -22.18 16.15
N MET A 330 -14.93 -22.38 16.19
CA MET A 330 -15.87 -21.35 16.65
C MET A 330 -15.68 -21.02 18.14
N ALA A 331 -15.51 -22.04 18.98
CA ALA A 331 -15.24 -21.83 20.40
C ALA A 331 -13.94 -21.03 20.64
N ASP A 332 -12.87 -21.31 19.88
CA ASP A 332 -11.61 -20.56 20.01
C ASP A 332 -11.73 -19.14 19.43
N VAL A 333 -12.51 -18.94 18.35
CA VAL A 333 -12.85 -17.59 17.85
C VAL A 333 -13.51 -16.77 18.95
N ASP A 334 -14.58 -17.28 19.57
CA ASP A 334 -15.32 -16.58 20.62
C ASP A 334 -14.41 -16.25 21.81
N ALA A 335 -13.60 -17.22 22.25
CA ALA A 335 -12.62 -17.02 23.31
C ALA A 335 -11.58 -15.94 22.96
N LYS A 336 -11.03 -15.94 21.74
CA LYS A 336 -10.04 -14.95 21.32
C LYS A 336 -10.63 -13.55 21.18
N LEU A 337 -11.87 -13.44 20.70
CA LEU A 337 -12.57 -12.16 20.60
C LEU A 337 -12.91 -11.59 21.98
N ALA A 338 -13.38 -12.43 22.92
CA ALA A 338 -13.61 -12.04 24.30
C ALA A 338 -12.33 -11.57 25.01
N ALA A 339 -11.18 -12.14 24.64
CA ALA A 339 -9.86 -11.70 25.11
C ALA A 339 -9.31 -10.44 24.41
N GLY A 340 -10.06 -9.84 23.48
CA GLY A 340 -9.69 -8.60 22.79
C GLY A 340 -8.77 -8.76 21.58
N PHE A 341 -8.57 -9.99 21.07
CA PHE A 341 -7.84 -10.18 19.82
C PHE A 341 -8.70 -9.81 18.61
N GLU A 342 -8.06 -9.51 17.46
CA GLU A 342 -8.75 -9.11 16.22
C GLU A 342 -9.53 -10.26 15.55
N GLY A 343 -9.27 -11.49 15.96
CA GLY A 343 -9.83 -12.71 15.39
C GLY A 343 -8.87 -13.89 15.50
N LEU A 344 -8.96 -14.82 14.55
CA LEU A 344 -8.20 -16.08 14.58
C LEU A 344 -7.45 -16.31 13.27
N ILE A 345 -6.24 -16.87 13.35
CA ILE A 345 -5.46 -17.33 12.20
C ILE A 345 -5.40 -18.85 12.23
N LEU A 346 -5.73 -19.47 11.09
CA LEU A 346 -5.55 -20.92 10.89
C LEU A 346 -4.39 -21.13 9.91
N LYS A 347 -3.52 -22.09 10.21
CA LYS A 347 -2.34 -22.40 9.41
C LYS A 347 -2.21 -23.91 9.19
N ASP A 348 -2.18 -24.33 7.94
CA ASP A 348 -1.92 -25.72 7.56
C ASP A 348 -0.56 -26.18 8.14
N ALA A 349 -0.58 -27.25 8.94
CA ALA A 349 0.58 -27.78 9.64
C ALA A 349 1.67 -28.29 8.68
N THR A 350 1.29 -28.68 7.46
CA THR A 350 2.19 -29.17 6.42
C THR A 350 2.77 -28.03 5.55
N SER A 351 2.33 -26.79 5.76
CA SER A 351 2.69 -25.68 4.87
C SER A 351 4.14 -25.20 5.02
N HIS A 352 4.84 -25.14 3.89
CA HIS A 352 6.10 -24.42 3.74
C HIS A 352 5.88 -22.90 3.86
N TYR A 353 6.94 -22.16 4.22
CA TYR A 353 6.87 -20.71 4.23
C TYR A 353 6.94 -20.15 2.80
N MET A 354 5.95 -19.37 2.40
CA MET A 354 5.87 -18.74 1.08
C MET A 354 5.82 -17.22 1.22
N CYS A 355 6.64 -16.49 0.46
CA CYS A 355 6.68 -15.04 0.49
C CYS A 355 5.62 -14.41 -0.42
N GLY A 356 5.15 -13.21 -0.04
CA GLY A 356 4.35 -12.35 -0.91
C GLY A 356 2.97 -12.89 -1.31
N GLU A 357 2.42 -12.36 -2.40
CA GLU A 357 1.01 -12.57 -2.77
C GLU A 357 0.68 -14.01 -3.20
N VAL A 358 1.69 -14.78 -3.64
CA VAL A 358 1.55 -16.21 -3.95
C VAL A 358 1.04 -16.98 -2.72
N SER A 359 1.53 -16.63 -1.53
CA SER A 359 1.11 -17.28 -0.28
C SER A 359 -0.35 -17.03 0.09
N ARG A 360 -0.89 -15.85 -0.25
CA ARG A 360 -2.32 -15.56 -0.04
C ARG A 360 -3.18 -16.44 -0.97
N ARG A 361 -2.72 -16.67 -2.19
CA ARG A 361 -3.46 -17.49 -3.18
C ARG A 361 -3.45 -18.97 -2.83
N SER A 362 -2.40 -19.48 -2.20
CA SER A 362 -2.31 -20.90 -1.81
C SER A 362 -3.22 -21.30 -0.65
N GLN A 363 -3.85 -20.33 0.04
CA GLN A 363 -4.79 -20.55 1.15
C GLN A 363 -4.24 -21.35 2.33
N LYS A 364 -2.92 -21.52 2.42
CA LYS A 364 -2.29 -22.29 3.51
C LYS A 364 -2.43 -21.61 4.86
N TRP A 365 -2.45 -20.27 4.86
CA TRP A 365 -2.78 -19.47 6.03
C TRP A 365 -4.08 -18.73 5.75
N ILE A 366 -5.05 -18.83 6.66
CA ILE A 366 -6.31 -18.11 6.56
C ILE A 366 -6.57 -17.30 7.82
N LYS A 367 -7.34 -16.23 7.68
CA LYS A 367 -7.75 -15.36 8.78
C LYS A 367 -9.27 -15.29 8.86
N LEU A 368 -9.78 -15.50 10.06
CA LEU A 368 -11.18 -15.39 10.44
C LEU A 368 -11.38 -14.12 11.25
N LYS A 369 -12.43 -13.37 10.93
CA LYS A 369 -12.76 -12.10 11.57
C LYS A 369 -14.27 -12.01 11.79
N PRO A 370 -14.73 -11.54 12.96
CA PRO A 370 -16.15 -11.44 13.31
C PRO A 370 -16.93 -10.51 12.39
N ASP A 371 -16.25 -9.51 11.79
CA ASP A 371 -16.81 -8.52 10.85
C ASP A 371 -17.54 -9.12 9.63
N TYR A 372 -17.49 -10.44 9.45
CA TYR A 372 -18.06 -11.12 8.30
C TYR A 372 -19.02 -12.26 8.65
N ALA A 373 -19.33 -12.45 9.94
CA ALA A 373 -20.42 -13.31 10.41
C ALA A 373 -21.72 -12.53 10.68
N GLY A 374 -21.77 -11.22 10.37
CA GLY A 374 -22.86 -10.36 10.84
C GLY A 374 -22.82 -10.09 12.35
N MET A 375 -21.75 -10.48 13.03
CA MET A 375 -21.51 -10.26 14.45
C MET A 375 -20.92 -8.87 14.74
N THR A 376 -20.89 -7.98 13.75
CA THR A 376 -20.43 -6.60 13.94
C THR A 376 -21.61 -5.68 14.17
N GLN A 377 -21.39 -4.67 14.99
CA GLN A 377 -22.36 -3.60 15.18
C GLN A 377 -22.36 -2.73 13.93
N HIS A 378 -23.54 -2.58 13.34
CA HIS A 378 -23.77 -1.58 12.31
C HIS A 378 -24.02 -0.24 13.00
N LEU A 379 -23.45 0.83 12.45
CA LEU A 379 -23.74 2.18 12.89
C LEU A 379 -24.50 2.91 11.80
N ASP A 380 -25.68 3.40 12.15
CA ASP A 380 -26.42 4.34 11.31
C ASP A 380 -25.85 5.74 11.53
N VAL A 381 -25.38 6.36 10.44
CA VAL A 381 -24.66 7.64 10.47
C VAL A 381 -25.13 8.54 9.33
N LEU A 382 -24.99 9.85 9.53
CA LEU A 382 -25.42 10.87 8.58
C LEU A 382 -24.30 11.22 7.60
N VAL A 383 -24.64 11.40 6.32
CA VAL A 383 -23.70 11.99 5.36
C VAL A 383 -23.68 13.50 5.57
N LEU A 384 -22.56 14.02 6.04
CA LEU A 384 -22.36 15.46 6.22
C LEU A 384 -21.71 16.11 5.03
N GLY A 385 -20.94 15.36 4.25
CA GLY A 385 -20.14 15.96 3.20
C GLY A 385 -19.54 15.01 2.19
N GLY A 386 -18.99 15.59 1.12
CA GLY A 386 -18.40 14.87 0.00
C GLY A 386 -16.98 15.33 -0.33
N TYR A 387 -16.15 14.40 -0.82
CA TYR A 387 -14.84 14.69 -1.41
C TYR A 387 -14.79 14.14 -2.83
N TYR A 388 -14.29 14.95 -3.77
CA TYR A 388 -14.05 14.50 -5.13
C TYR A 388 -13.03 13.37 -5.18
N GLY A 389 -13.30 12.40 -6.06
CA GLY A 389 -12.42 11.25 -6.24
C GLY A 389 -11.20 11.52 -7.08
N GLU A 390 -10.33 10.52 -7.03
CA GLU A 390 -9.09 10.46 -7.79
C GLU A 390 -9.11 9.22 -8.70
N GLY A 391 -8.33 9.28 -9.77
CA GLY A 391 -8.17 8.25 -10.77
C GLY A 391 -9.30 8.21 -11.81
N GLN A 392 -9.08 7.42 -12.84
CA GLN A 392 -9.92 7.36 -14.06
C GLN A 392 -11.39 6.99 -13.81
N ARG A 393 -11.70 6.26 -12.73
CA ARG A 393 -13.06 5.77 -12.46
C ARG A 393 -13.86 6.64 -11.49
N ARG A 394 -13.17 7.43 -10.65
CA ARG A 394 -13.80 8.19 -9.56
C ARG A 394 -13.53 9.69 -9.66
N GLY A 395 -12.61 10.11 -10.52
CA GLY A 395 -12.31 11.50 -10.82
C GLY A 395 -13.53 12.25 -11.34
N GLY A 396 -13.64 13.52 -10.96
CA GLY A 396 -14.72 14.41 -11.41
C GLY A 396 -16.06 14.23 -10.70
N ALA A 397 -16.17 13.31 -9.75
CA ALA A 397 -17.38 13.12 -8.95
C ALA A 397 -17.05 12.84 -7.48
N VAL A 398 -18.00 13.13 -6.59
CA VAL A 398 -17.87 12.81 -5.15
C VAL A 398 -17.68 11.30 -4.99
N SER A 399 -16.66 10.86 -4.27
CA SER A 399 -16.36 9.44 -4.13
C SER A 399 -16.03 9.00 -2.71
N HIS A 400 -15.87 9.95 -1.80
CA HIS A 400 -15.72 9.71 -0.38
C HIS A 400 -16.67 10.64 0.36
N PHE A 401 -17.19 10.17 1.49
CA PHE A 401 -18.19 10.89 2.27
C PHE A 401 -17.66 11.17 3.68
N LEU A 402 -17.87 12.39 4.16
CA LEU A 402 -17.72 12.74 5.56
C LEU A 402 -19.00 12.32 6.28
N LEU A 403 -18.87 11.50 7.31
CA LEU A 403 -19.99 11.00 8.10
C LEU A 403 -20.04 11.68 9.47
N GLY A 404 -21.24 11.76 10.04
CA GLY A 404 -21.50 12.37 11.33
C GLY A 404 -22.50 11.59 12.18
N VAL A 405 -22.49 11.88 13.47
CA VAL A 405 -23.41 11.34 14.47
C VAL A 405 -24.06 12.49 15.23
N LEU A 406 -25.29 12.27 15.68
CA LEU A 406 -26.01 13.23 16.51
C LEU A 406 -25.23 13.48 17.81
N GLN A 407 -25.07 14.75 18.19
CA GLN A 407 -24.41 15.11 19.45
C GLN A 407 -25.24 14.66 20.66
N HIS A 408 -26.57 14.71 20.53
CA HIS A 408 -27.53 14.29 21.54
C HIS A 408 -28.63 13.44 20.90
N PRO A 409 -29.19 12.45 21.63
CA PRO A 409 -30.39 11.75 21.19
C PRO A 409 -31.52 12.75 20.92
N ILE A 410 -32.25 12.55 19.82
CA ILE A 410 -33.38 13.39 19.43
C ILE A 410 -34.65 12.60 19.65
N ASP A 411 -35.66 13.22 20.27
CA ASP A 411 -37.02 12.66 20.32
C ASP A 411 -37.63 12.69 18.90
N PRO A 412 -38.00 11.52 18.33
CA PRO A 412 -38.63 11.46 17.00
C PRO A 412 -39.91 12.31 16.90
N ASN A 413 -40.61 12.56 18.01
CA ASN A 413 -41.83 13.37 18.04
C ASN A 413 -41.56 14.87 18.13
N HIS A 414 -40.31 15.28 18.39
CA HIS A 414 -39.93 16.67 18.60
C HIS A 414 -38.54 16.97 18.01
N VAL A 415 -38.43 16.88 16.69
CA VAL A 415 -37.18 17.15 15.96
C VAL A 415 -36.88 18.65 15.93
N PRO A 416 -35.78 19.12 16.57
CA PRO A 416 -35.37 20.51 16.52
C PRO A 416 -35.01 20.93 15.10
N LYS A 417 -35.19 22.22 14.76
CA LYS A 417 -34.74 22.75 13.46
C LYS A 417 -33.23 22.67 13.28
N ASP A 418 -32.47 22.96 14.34
CA ASP A 418 -31.02 22.89 14.33
C ASP A 418 -30.56 21.63 15.06
N ILE A 419 -30.15 20.64 14.29
CA ILE A 419 -29.66 19.37 14.83
C ILE A 419 -28.13 19.45 15.01
N PRO A 420 -27.61 19.42 16.25
CA PRO A 420 -26.17 19.40 16.47
C PRO A 420 -25.60 18.05 16.05
N VAL A 421 -24.71 18.06 15.05
CA VAL A 421 -24.04 16.87 14.52
C VAL A 421 -22.53 17.00 14.62
N VAL A 422 -21.87 15.96 15.09
CA VAL A 422 -20.42 15.89 15.20
C VAL A 422 -19.88 15.00 14.09
N SER A 423 -18.82 15.44 13.40
CA SER A 423 -18.15 14.62 12.41
C SER A 423 -17.50 13.40 13.07
N PHE A 424 -17.77 12.21 12.54
CA PHE A 424 -17.33 10.93 13.10
C PHE A 424 -16.18 10.31 12.29
N CYS A 425 -16.39 10.09 10.99
CA CYS A 425 -15.38 9.43 10.16
C CYS A 425 -15.52 9.79 8.67
N LYS A 426 -14.59 9.30 7.85
CA LYS A 426 -14.68 9.38 6.39
C LYS A 426 -14.79 7.98 5.82
N VAL A 427 -15.72 7.77 4.88
CA VAL A 427 -15.86 6.49 4.15
C VAL A 427 -15.55 6.67 2.67
N GLY A 428 -14.85 5.70 2.08
CA GLY A 428 -14.41 5.70 0.68
C GLY A 428 -14.58 4.36 -0.04
N THR A 429 -15.10 3.36 0.66
CA THR A 429 -15.15 1.95 0.27
C THR A 429 -16.37 1.29 0.90
N GLY A 430 -16.89 0.24 0.28
CA GLY A 430 -18.05 -0.51 0.78
C GLY A 430 -19.20 -0.59 -0.21
N TYR A 431 -19.25 0.37 -1.15
CA TYR A 431 -20.20 0.42 -2.26
C TYR A 431 -19.61 -0.09 -3.57
N SER A 432 -20.46 -0.70 -4.39
CA SER A 432 -20.25 -0.92 -5.82
C SER A 432 -20.19 0.43 -6.57
N LEU A 433 -19.78 0.39 -7.84
CA LEU A 433 -19.80 1.62 -8.66
C LEU A 433 -21.23 2.11 -8.91
N GLU A 434 -22.18 1.19 -9.07
CA GLU A 434 -23.59 1.50 -9.29
C GLU A 434 -24.26 2.11 -8.05
N GLU A 435 -23.97 1.57 -6.86
CA GLU A 435 -24.44 2.15 -5.59
C GLU A 435 -23.85 3.55 -5.38
N LEU A 436 -22.57 3.74 -5.71
CA LEU A 436 -21.94 5.06 -5.62
C LEU A 436 -22.59 6.06 -6.58
N ASP A 437 -22.90 5.65 -7.81
CA ASP A 437 -23.56 6.51 -8.79
C ASP A 437 -24.99 6.85 -8.35
N THR A 438 -25.72 5.91 -7.77
CA THR A 438 -27.03 6.15 -7.15
C THR A 438 -26.94 7.20 -6.04
N LEU A 439 -25.98 7.04 -5.11
CA LEU A 439 -25.74 8.02 -4.04
C LEU A 439 -25.37 9.40 -4.59
N ARG A 440 -24.56 9.45 -5.66
CA ARG A 440 -24.19 10.72 -6.30
C ARG A 440 -25.40 11.45 -6.86
N VAL A 441 -26.29 10.74 -7.54
CA VAL A 441 -27.51 11.33 -8.11
C VAL A 441 -28.42 11.85 -7.00
N GLN A 442 -28.64 11.06 -5.95
CA GLN A 442 -29.50 11.44 -4.82
C GLN A 442 -28.96 12.65 -4.06
N LEU A 443 -27.63 12.72 -3.84
CA LEU A 443 -27.02 13.79 -3.05
C LEU A 443 -26.67 15.04 -3.87
N ALA A 444 -26.66 14.94 -5.21
CA ALA A 444 -26.29 16.05 -6.11
C ALA A 444 -26.99 17.39 -5.80
N PRO A 445 -28.32 17.43 -5.57
CA PRO A 445 -29.03 18.70 -5.29
C PRO A 445 -28.67 19.34 -3.95
N HIS A 446 -28.07 18.58 -3.03
CA HIS A 446 -27.86 18.99 -1.64
C HIS A 446 -26.44 19.53 -1.39
N TRP A 447 -25.51 19.35 -2.34
CA TRP A 447 -24.13 19.79 -2.15
C TRP A 447 -24.00 21.31 -2.18
N ARG A 448 -23.33 21.84 -1.15
CA ARG A 448 -22.92 23.25 -1.09
C ARG A 448 -21.40 23.37 -0.95
N PRO A 449 -20.75 24.33 -1.65
CA PRO A 449 -19.35 24.64 -1.42
C PRO A 449 -19.11 24.95 0.06
N TRP A 450 -18.01 24.42 0.59
CA TRP A 450 -17.64 24.65 1.97
C TRP A 450 -16.78 25.90 2.14
N GLU A 451 -17.21 26.81 3.00
CA GLU A 451 -16.49 28.03 3.35
C GLU A 451 -15.97 27.98 4.79
N PRO A 452 -14.66 28.16 5.05
CA PRO A 452 -14.09 28.15 6.39
C PRO A 452 -14.53 29.36 7.22
N ILE A 453 -15.35 29.12 8.26
CA ILE A 453 -15.69 30.12 9.29
C ILE A 453 -14.72 29.96 10.47
N SER A 454 -14.14 31.07 10.96
CA SER A 454 -13.29 31.09 12.16
C SER A 454 -14.14 30.93 13.44
N ASP A 455 -13.71 30.04 14.33
CA ASP A 455 -14.06 30.02 15.77
C ASP A 455 -15.40 29.46 16.26
N LYS A 456 -15.86 28.27 15.79
CA LYS A 456 -16.82 27.46 16.58
C LYS A 456 -16.53 25.95 16.52
N VAL A 457 -16.63 25.32 17.70
CA VAL A 457 -16.85 23.86 17.88
C VAL A 457 -17.89 23.39 16.86
N LEU A 458 -17.70 22.22 16.23
CA LEU A 458 -18.55 21.66 15.19
C LEU A 458 -20.03 21.54 15.62
N VAL A 459 -20.75 22.64 15.48
CA VAL A 459 -22.15 22.74 15.07
C VAL A 459 -22.04 23.25 13.64
N VAL A 460 -21.99 22.34 12.66
CA VAL A 460 -21.71 22.64 11.23
C VAL A 460 -20.75 23.84 11.06
N GLY A 461 -19.47 23.63 11.41
CA GLY A 461 -18.44 24.66 11.41
C GLY A 461 -17.03 24.06 11.30
N VAL A 462 -16.42 24.28 10.15
CA VAL A 462 -15.10 23.90 9.57
C VAL A 462 -13.90 23.71 10.50
N MET A 463 -13.10 22.66 10.25
CA MET A 463 -11.63 22.78 10.16
C MET A 463 -10.90 21.75 9.25
N SER A 464 -9.81 22.23 8.66
CA SER A 464 -8.75 21.62 7.84
C SER A 464 -9.02 21.29 6.35
N THR A 465 -8.00 21.66 5.58
CA THR A 465 -7.94 21.98 4.15
C THR A 465 -8.09 20.78 3.21
N VAL A 466 -9.30 20.52 2.76
CA VAL A 466 -9.64 19.87 1.48
C VAL A 466 -11.02 20.41 1.10
N LYS A 467 -11.29 20.68 -0.19
CA LYS A 467 -12.63 21.05 -0.67
C LYS A 467 -13.62 19.94 -0.26
N LYS A 468 -14.41 20.24 0.77
CA LYS A 468 -15.50 19.42 1.30
C LYS A 468 -16.80 20.03 0.78
N PHE A 469 -17.82 19.23 0.55
CA PHE A 469 -19.19 19.73 0.42
C PHE A 469 -19.90 19.49 1.73
N ALA A 470 -20.89 20.32 2.10
CA ALA A 470 -21.74 20.08 3.27
C ALA A 470 -23.19 19.81 2.84
N ILE A 471 -23.88 18.90 3.53
CA ILE A 471 -25.34 18.70 3.44
C ILE A 471 -25.96 19.37 4.66
N ASN A 472 -26.84 20.36 4.43
CA ASN A 472 -27.75 20.84 5.47
C ASN A 472 -29.07 20.08 5.31
N TYR A 473 -29.53 19.46 6.40
CA TYR A 473 -30.88 18.92 6.51
C TYR A 473 -31.88 20.04 6.79
#